data_AF-A0A6N2AMB2-F1
#
_entry.id   AF-A0A6N2AMB2-F1
#
_cell.length_a   1.000
_cell.length_b   1.000
_cell.length_c   1.000
_cell.angle_alpha   90.00
_cell.angle_beta   90.00
_cell.angle_gamma   90.00
#
_symmetry.space_group_name_H-M   'P 1'
#
loop_
_entity.id
_entity.type
_entity.pdbx_description
1 polymer ?
#
loop_
_entity_poly.entity_id
_entity_poly.type
_entity_poly.pdbx_seq_one_letter_code
_entity_poly.pdbx_strand_id
1 'polypeptide(L)'
;MGLINMEIWNRAAIAKLCWDSANKEDKLWIKWIHAYYLKDQNEWQKRDQASWMIRKIMSAKLIVDQCQPRQGKGVIKYIYDYLRGEKIKPEWRYLMFKNPARPKACFTLWILLNRKLATVDRLIK
;
A
#
# COMPACT_ATOMS: atom_id res chain seq x y z
N MET A 1 1.51 -16.41 -2.60
CA MET A 1 2.78 -16.15 -1.91
C MET A 1 2.49 -15.13 -0.81
N GLY A 2 3.47 -14.57 -0.11
CA GLY A 2 3.27 -13.35 0.70
C GLY A 2 2.96 -12.16 -0.21
N LEU A 3 1.91 -12.29 -1.03
CA LEU A 3 1.50 -11.34 -2.03
C LEU A 3 1.06 -10.11 -1.26
N ILE A 4 1.70 -8.99 -1.59
CA ILE A 4 1.30 -7.69 -1.13
C ILE A 4 -0.19 -7.58 -1.47
N ASN A 5 -1.03 -7.30 -0.45
CA ASN A 5 -2.40 -6.91 -0.72
C ASN A 5 -2.34 -5.62 -1.56
N MET A 6 -2.58 -5.75 -2.87
CA MET A 6 -2.46 -4.65 -3.83
C MET A 6 -3.43 -3.52 -3.51
N GLU A 7 -4.61 -3.83 -3.00
CA GLU A 7 -5.58 -2.81 -2.59
C GLU A 7 -5.02 -1.94 -1.47
N ILE A 8 -4.47 -2.57 -0.42
CA ILE A 8 -3.83 -1.85 0.70
C ILE A 8 -2.58 -1.12 0.23
N TRP A 9 -1.80 -1.71 -0.68
CA TRP A 9 -0.61 -1.08 -1.24
C TRP A 9 -0.93 0.15 -2.09
N ASN A 10 -1.99 0.08 -2.89
CA ASN A 10 -2.50 1.22 -3.65
C ASN A 10 -2.97 2.33 -2.72
N ARG A 11 -3.70 2.00 -1.64
CA ARG A 11 -4.09 2.98 -0.60
C ARG A 11 -2.86 3.61 0.06
N ALA A 12 -1.85 2.81 0.41
CA ALA A 12 -0.60 3.30 0.98
C ALA A 12 0.18 4.21 0.02
N ALA A 13 0.18 3.89 -1.28
CA ALA A 13 0.81 4.71 -2.31
C ALA A 13 0.12 6.07 -2.45
N ILE A 14 -1.22 6.12 -2.47
CA ILE A 14 -1.99 7.37 -2.51
C ILE A 14 -1.74 8.20 -1.24
N ALA A 15 -1.75 7.57 -0.06
CA ALA A 15 -1.44 8.25 1.20
C ALA A 15 -0.02 8.82 1.21
N LYS A 16 0.96 8.10 0.64
CA LYS A 16 2.32 8.60 0.50
C LYS A 16 2.42 9.78 -0.47
N LEU A 17 1.63 9.80 -1.56
CA LEU A 17 1.53 10.97 -2.43
C LEU A 17 0.93 12.17 -1.69
N CYS A 18 -0.08 11.95 -0.86
CA CYS A 18 -0.65 12.99 0.00
C CYS A 18 0.39 13.53 1.01
N TRP A 19 1.12 12.65 1.69
CA TRP A 19 2.20 13.06 2.59
C TRP A 19 3.32 13.82 1.87
N ASP A 20 3.74 13.36 0.67
CA ASP A 20 4.72 14.06 -0.16
C ASP A 20 4.20 15.46 -0.53
N SER A 21 2.91 15.63 -0.82
CA SER A 21 2.32 16.95 -1.16
C SER A 21 2.31 17.96 -0.03
N ALA A 22 2.34 17.49 1.23
CA ALA A 22 2.40 18.34 2.42
C ALA A 22 3.83 18.58 2.93
N ASN A 23 4.77 17.68 2.63
CA ASN A 23 6.11 17.67 3.23
C ASN A 23 7.26 17.91 2.24
N LYS A 24 6.99 17.88 0.92
CA LYS A 24 7.98 18.06 -0.15
C LYS A 24 7.45 18.98 -1.22
N GLU A 25 7.55 20.28 -0.96
CA GLU A 25 7.11 21.32 -1.89
C GLU A 25 7.99 21.45 -3.14
N ASP A 26 9.13 20.74 -3.21
CA ASP A 26 10.09 20.91 -4.31
C ASP A 26 9.65 20.34 -5.67
N LYS A 27 8.55 19.57 -5.73
CA LYS A 27 8.07 19.01 -7.00
C LYS A 27 7.06 19.94 -7.68
N LEU A 28 7.26 20.17 -8.98
CA LEU A 28 6.43 21.07 -9.78
C LEU A 28 4.93 20.73 -9.74
N TRP A 29 4.57 19.44 -9.80
CA TRP A 29 3.16 19.02 -9.74
C TRP A 29 2.52 19.30 -8.35
N ILE A 30 3.31 19.33 -7.28
CA ILE A 30 2.85 19.70 -5.93
C ILE A 30 2.64 21.22 -5.88
N LYS A 31 3.60 22.01 -6.35
CA LYS A 31 3.45 23.48 -6.48
C LYS A 31 2.25 23.86 -7.34
N TRP A 32 2.00 23.13 -8.43
CA TRP A 32 0.84 23.34 -9.29
C TRP A 32 -0.48 23.05 -8.57
N ILE A 33 -0.55 21.98 -7.77
CA ILE A 33 -1.73 21.69 -6.94
C ILE A 33 -1.95 22.81 -5.92
N HIS A 34 -0.90 23.27 -5.24
CA HIS A 34 -1.01 24.37 -4.27
C HIS A 34 -1.48 25.67 -4.93
N ALA A 35 -0.90 26.03 -6.07
CA ALA A 35 -1.25 27.24 -6.80
C ALA A 35 -2.65 27.20 -7.45
N TYR A 36 -3.16 26.03 -7.80
CA TYR A 36 -4.46 25.88 -8.47
C TYR A 36 -5.60 25.57 -7.49
N TYR A 37 -5.35 24.73 -6.50
CA TYR A 37 -6.36 24.23 -5.56
C TYR A 37 -6.31 24.87 -4.17
N LEU A 38 -5.15 25.38 -3.71
CA LEU A 38 -5.00 25.98 -2.36
C LEU A 38 -4.88 27.51 -2.35
N LYS A 39 -4.87 28.17 -3.51
CA LYS A 39 -4.68 29.63 -3.64
C LYS A 39 -5.67 30.51 -2.85
N ASP A 40 -6.80 29.96 -2.40
CA ASP A 40 -7.88 30.73 -1.76
C ASP A 40 -8.38 30.16 -0.42
N GLN A 41 -7.83 29.05 0.08
CA GLN A 41 -8.24 28.49 1.38
C GLN A 41 -7.11 27.77 2.13
N ASN A 42 -7.11 27.94 3.46
CA ASN A 42 -6.19 27.29 4.42
C ASN A 42 -6.44 25.79 4.58
N GLU A 43 -7.54 25.25 4.05
CA GLU A 43 -7.94 23.87 4.31
C GLU A 43 -8.10 23.07 3.01
N TRP A 44 -7.61 21.84 3.06
CA TRP A 44 -7.73 20.81 2.03
C TRP A 44 -9.18 20.28 1.91
N GLN A 45 -10.18 21.17 1.91
CA GLN A 45 -11.58 20.80 1.79
C GLN A 45 -11.93 20.46 0.34
N LYS A 46 -12.84 19.49 0.18
CA LYS A 46 -13.29 18.93 -1.10
C LYS A 46 -13.78 20.05 -2.03
N ARG A 47 -12.94 20.47 -2.97
CA ARG A 47 -13.39 21.22 -4.14
C ARG A 47 -14.12 20.23 -5.06
N ASP A 48 -15.41 20.44 -5.33
CA ASP A 48 -16.16 19.62 -6.29
C ASP A 48 -15.59 19.69 -7.72
N GLN A 49 -14.84 20.76 -8.01
CA GLN A 49 -14.10 20.99 -9.26
C GLN A 49 -12.73 20.28 -9.32
N ALA A 50 -12.35 19.50 -8.29
CA ALA A 50 -11.10 18.76 -8.30
C ALA A 50 -11.21 17.47 -9.13
N SER A 51 -10.15 17.15 -9.88
CA SER A 51 -10.10 15.90 -10.64
C SER A 51 -10.22 14.69 -9.69
N TRP A 52 -10.74 13.58 -10.20
CA TRP A 52 -10.94 12.36 -9.41
C TRP A 52 -9.69 11.92 -8.64
N MET A 53 -8.51 12.05 -9.27
CA MET A 53 -7.22 11.73 -8.66
C MET A 53 -6.90 12.63 -7.47
N ILE A 54 -7.09 13.95 -7.62
CA ILE A 54 -6.85 14.92 -6.54
C ILE A 54 -7.82 14.68 -5.38
N ARG A 55 -9.09 14.38 -5.66
CA ARG A 55 -10.07 13.98 -4.64
C ARG A 55 -9.62 12.74 -3.86
N LYS A 56 -9.04 11.75 -4.55
CA LYS A 56 -8.48 10.55 -3.89
C LYS A 56 -7.28 10.87 -3.02
N ILE A 57 -6.35 11.71 -3.48
CA ILE A 57 -5.19 12.14 -2.69
C ILE A 57 -5.65 12.92 -1.45
N MET A 58 -6.59 13.85 -1.59
CA MET A 58 -7.14 14.62 -0.47
C MET A 58 -7.84 13.71 0.55
N SER A 59 -8.60 12.72 0.10
CA SER A 59 -9.25 11.76 1.01
C SER A 59 -8.25 10.91 1.80
N ALA A 60 -7.03 10.74 1.29
CA ALA A 60 -5.98 9.99 1.98
C ALA A 60 -5.29 10.80 3.09
N LYS A 61 -5.59 12.11 3.22
CA LYS A 61 -5.06 12.95 4.30
C LYS A 61 -5.37 12.39 5.69
N LEU A 62 -6.58 11.87 5.90
CA LEU A 62 -6.96 11.21 7.16
C LEU A 62 -6.02 10.05 7.53
N ILE A 63 -5.60 9.26 6.53
CA ILE A 63 -4.66 8.14 6.75
C ILE A 63 -3.29 8.67 7.15
N VAL A 64 -2.85 9.77 6.54
CA VAL A 64 -1.56 10.40 6.83
C VAL A 64 -1.57 11.02 8.24
N ASP A 65 -2.64 11.72 8.61
CA ASP A 65 -2.80 12.38 9.90
C ASP A 65 -2.82 11.36 11.05
N GLN A 66 -3.41 10.19 10.84
CA GLN A 66 -3.42 9.10 11.82
C GLN A 66 -2.07 8.37 11.93
N CYS A 67 -1.36 8.20 10.81
CA CYS A 67 -0.14 7.40 10.76
C CYS A 67 1.11 8.21 11.16
N GLN A 68 1.09 9.54 10.93
CA GLN A 68 2.19 10.48 11.12
C GLN A 68 3.56 9.93 10.66
N PRO A 69 3.73 9.64 9.36
CA PRO A 69 4.96 9.03 8.89
C PRO A 69 6.14 10.00 9.06
N ARG A 70 7.24 9.50 9.64
CA ARG A 70 8.49 10.25 9.76
C ARG A 70 9.18 10.39 8.40
N GLN A 71 9.81 11.54 8.19
CA GLN A 71 10.66 11.82 7.03
C GLN A 71 11.77 10.75 6.92
N GLY A 72 11.88 10.05 5.79
CA GLY A 72 12.94 9.06 5.60
C GLY A 72 12.69 8.05 4.47
N LYS A 73 13.63 7.11 4.30
CA LYS A 73 13.47 5.96 3.39
C LYS A 73 12.45 5.00 3.99
N GLY A 74 11.43 4.62 3.20
CA GLY A 74 10.46 3.59 3.61
C GLY A 74 9.09 4.06 4.08
N VAL A 75 8.71 5.33 3.86
CA VAL A 75 7.37 5.88 4.23
C VAL A 75 6.22 5.01 3.72
N ILE A 76 6.26 4.54 2.46
CA ILE A 76 5.19 3.69 1.90
C ILE A 76 5.06 2.39 2.69
N LYS A 77 6.19 1.76 3.06
CA LYS A 77 6.20 0.52 3.81
C LYS A 77 5.59 0.71 5.19
N TYR A 78 5.94 1.82 5.86
CA TYR A 78 5.37 2.16 7.17
C TYR A 78 3.84 2.36 7.10
N ILE A 79 3.37 3.15 6.12
CA ILE A 79 1.93 3.35 5.91
C ILE A 79 1.23 2.03 5.56
N TYR A 80 1.88 1.20 4.74
CA TYR A 80 1.35 -0.11 4.36
C TYR A 80 1.21 -1.05 5.56
N ASP A 81 2.25 -1.13 6.39
CA ASP A 81 2.24 -1.96 7.60
C ASP A 81 1.19 -1.45 8.60
N TYR A 82 1.02 -0.12 8.73
CA TYR A 82 -0.04 0.50 9.52
C TYR A 82 -1.46 0.14 9.01
N LEU A 83 -1.72 0.29 7.71
CA LEU A 83 -3.02 -0.04 7.10
C LEU A 83 -3.32 -1.54 7.10
N ARG A 84 -2.28 -2.37 7.08
CA ARG A 84 -2.41 -3.83 7.10
C ARG A 84 -2.72 -4.36 8.51
N GLY A 85 -2.34 -3.61 9.55
CA GLY A 85 -2.40 -4.02 10.95
C GLY A 85 -1.41 -5.12 11.31
N GLU A 86 -1.38 -5.51 12.59
CA GLU A 86 -0.60 -6.66 13.02
C GLU A 86 -1.19 -7.95 12.44
N LYS A 87 -0.43 -8.58 11.55
CA LYS A 87 -0.68 -9.96 11.13
C LYS A 87 0.53 -10.80 11.50
N ILE A 88 0.26 -11.92 12.16
CA ILE A 88 1.25 -12.96 12.40
C ILE A 88 1.93 -13.25 11.06
N LYS A 89 3.26 -13.10 11.04
CA LYS A 89 4.05 -13.46 9.86
C LYS A 89 3.81 -14.96 9.67
N PRO A 90 3.30 -15.39 8.50
CA PRO A 90 3.02 -16.80 8.32
C PRO A 90 4.32 -17.60 8.42
N GLU A 91 4.29 -18.72 9.13
CA GLU A 91 5.44 -19.63 9.32
C GLU A 91 6.13 -20.01 8.00
N TRP A 92 5.33 -20.19 6.96
CA TRP A 92 5.85 -20.53 5.63
C TRP A 92 6.69 -19.41 4.99
N ARG A 93 6.71 -18.18 5.51
CA ARG A 93 7.46 -17.07 4.90
C ARG A 93 8.93 -17.44 4.68
N TYR A 94 9.57 -18.10 5.64
CA TYR A 94 10.97 -18.49 5.53
C TYR A 94 11.19 -19.66 4.57
N LEU A 95 10.22 -20.58 4.46
CA LEU A 95 10.24 -21.68 3.49
C LEU A 95 10.12 -21.20 2.04
N MET A 96 9.54 -20.02 1.82
CA MET A 96 9.29 -19.47 0.49
C MET A 96 10.31 -18.43 0.06
N PHE A 97 10.75 -17.57 0.97
CA PHE A 97 11.72 -16.50 0.67
C PHE A 97 13.12 -16.95 1.08
N LYS A 98 14.07 -16.94 0.12
CA LYS A 98 15.42 -17.55 0.20
C LYS A 98 15.50 -19.06 -0.04
N ASN A 99 14.46 -19.65 -0.63
CA ASN A 99 14.51 -21.04 -1.04
C ASN A 99 15.31 -21.19 -2.36
N PRO A 100 16.42 -21.95 -2.39
CA PRO A 100 17.21 -22.17 -3.61
C PRO A 100 16.55 -23.14 -4.60
N ALA A 101 15.40 -23.72 -4.25
CA ALA A 101 14.66 -24.64 -5.13
C ALA A 101 14.10 -23.93 -6.38
N ARG A 102 13.79 -24.74 -7.39
CA ARG A 102 13.22 -24.27 -8.66
C ARG A 102 11.90 -23.50 -8.40
N PRO A 103 11.61 -22.42 -9.15
CA PRO A 103 10.37 -21.65 -9.00
C PRO A 103 9.10 -22.52 -9.03
N LYS A 104 9.09 -23.57 -9.85
CA LYS A 104 7.99 -24.55 -9.91
C LYS A 104 7.79 -25.28 -8.58
N ALA A 105 8.86 -25.74 -7.93
CA ALA A 105 8.78 -26.44 -6.64
C ALA A 105 8.31 -25.49 -5.52
N CYS A 106 8.85 -24.27 -5.49
CA CYS A 106 8.38 -23.22 -4.57
C CYS A 106 6.90 -22.92 -4.80
N PHE A 107 6.43 -22.83 -6.04
CA PHE A 107 5.02 -22.60 -6.34
C PHE A 107 4.11 -23.76 -5.89
N THR A 108 4.50 -25.01 -6.17
CA THR A 108 3.76 -26.19 -5.69
C THR A 108 3.69 -26.25 -4.16
N LEU A 109 4.82 -25.99 -3.49
CA LEU A 109 4.88 -25.90 -2.03
C LEU A 109 3.95 -24.79 -1.51
N TRP A 110 3.88 -23.65 -2.19
CA TRP A 110 2.97 -22.56 -1.82
C TRP A 110 1.51 -23.02 -1.82
N ILE A 111 1.10 -23.68 -2.92
CA ILE A 111 -0.27 -24.17 -3.11
C ILE A 111 -0.60 -25.22 -2.04
N LEU A 112 0.34 -26.13 -1.76
CA LEU A 112 0.23 -27.13 -0.71
C LEU A 112 0.01 -26.49 0.67
N LEU A 113 0.86 -25.52 1.04
CA LEU A 113 0.77 -24.82 2.33
C LEU A 113 -0.51 -24.00 2.49
N ASN A 114 -1.14 -23.58 1.40
CA ASN A 114 -2.44 -22.89 1.41
C ASN A 114 -3.62 -23.87 1.31
N ARG A 115 -3.37 -25.19 1.36
CA ARG A 115 -4.36 -26.27 1.19
C ARG A 115 -5.15 -26.15 -0.11
N LYS A 116 -4.59 -25.53 -1.15
CA LYS A 116 -5.20 -25.35 -2.47
C LYS A 116 -4.72 -26.38 -3.49
N LEU A 117 -3.85 -27.32 -3.09
CA LEU A 117 -3.34 -28.34 -3.98
C LEU A 117 -4.41 -29.42 -4.12
N ALA A 118 -4.75 -29.76 -5.37
CA ALA A 118 -5.63 -30.89 -5.64
C ALA A 118 -4.85 -32.19 -5.38
N THR A 119 -4.92 -32.68 -4.14
CA THR A 119 -4.45 -34.02 -3.78
C THR A 119 -5.60 -35.01 -3.92
N VAL A 120 -5.29 -36.30 -4.11
CA VAL A 120 -6.29 -37.37 -4.26
C VAL A 120 -7.27 -37.37 -3.08
N ASP A 121 -6.80 -37.11 -1.86
CA ASP A 121 -7.63 -37.00 -0.64
C ASP A 121 -8.68 -35.88 -0.68
N ARG A 122 -8.49 -34.84 -1.51
CA ARG A 122 -9.46 -33.74 -1.68
C ARG A 122 -10.51 -34.01 -2.74
N LEU A 123 -10.26 -34.95 -3.66
CA LEU A 123 -11.18 -35.30 -4.74
C LEU A 123 -12.20 -36.37 -4.32
N ILE A 124 -11.97 -37.03 -3.18
CA ILE A 124 -12.82 -38.10 -2.63
C ILE A 124 -14.00 -37.53 -1.80
N LYS A 125 -14.17 -36.20 -1.74
CA LYS A 125 -15.20 -35.53 -0.95
C LYS A 125 -16.25 -34.82 -1.81
#